data_AF-A0A6L6FHD9-F1
#
_entry.id   AF-A0A6L6FHD9-F1
#
_cell.length_a   1.000
_cell.length_b   1.000
_cell.length_c   1.000
_cell.angle_alpha   90.00
_cell.angle_beta   90.00
_cell.angle_gamma   90.00
#
_symmetry.space_group_name_H-M   'P 1'
#
loop_
_entity.id
_entity.type
_entity.pdbx_description
1 polymer ?
#
loop_
_entity_poly.entity_id
_entity_poly.type
_entity_poly.pdbx_seq_one_letter_code
_entity_poly.pdbx_strand_id
1 'polypeptide(L)'
;MPFSTAIQQTVSKDELSFFEEGLNLYQQNTFSDSLCSPRDKWSKNVTREEFLGRDAQNKDYLLALLSQGAYHSNWRDIQGVEKLSTSKINELGIDAELLNNEFTGFQSNICCFNGLYIICFAGTNDIVDFYANIRQGLGYYEPQFFQAVGLTNILYRAVKGNIICTGHSLGGGLASIAALASQSPCISFSPSGLAQNTVHKIGMDYNIAKQQADEGLIRFYTVQYDWLDALQNTLPIPSALGNRIKMAYSEHNSWKDWLPHRLLTRSFIAHSMVKIIRMMCKHKPWNNWNAITGEFDKTADSMLNEFPNVEQNQSFNWQESCKNSIKKENISEFKVLLSMKNKHCDIDKLAMQSVRAGNSQFIKVLLESPYGQGIKKMQLAQQKTVLHLAAQSGRVAQSEILLSNGLMVNVRDNLGNTPLHDALNSHSLDVAELLLSNGADWRMENNQGYNCRDILDNHMIKAEALTNESRVMREKVYKLMNLS
;
A
#
# COMPACT_ATOMS: atom_id res chain seq x y z
N MET A 1 -20.13 -10.70 22.43
CA MET A 1 -19.69 -9.84 23.56
C MET A 1 -18.82 -8.73 23.01
N PRO A 2 -18.91 -7.50 23.54
CA PRO A 2 -18.63 -6.29 22.78
C PRO A 2 -17.15 -5.92 22.84
N PHE A 3 -16.40 -6.25 21.79
CA PHE A 3 -15.04 -5.71 21.55
C PHE A 3 -15.05 -4.50 20.60
N SER A 4 -16.18 -4.21 19.93
CA SER A 4 -16.29 -3.10 18.97
C SER A 4 -16.50 -1.73 19.60
N THR A 5 -17.00 -1.65 20.85
CA THR A 5 -17.26 -0.39 21.54
C THR A 5 -16.10 0.12 22.39
N ALA A 6 -15.10 -0.72 22.72
CA ALA A 6 -13.96 -0.30 23.54
C ALA A 6 -12.91 0.53 22.76
N ILE A 7 -12.80 0.33 21.44
CA ILE A 7 -11.84 1.07 20.60
C ILE A 7 -12.32 2.50 20.30
N GLN A 8 -13.61 2.78 20.49
CA GLN A 8 -14.21 4.10 20.23
C GLN A 8 -14.06 5.11 21.39
N GLN A 9 -13.45 4.74 22.52
CA GLN A 9 -13.52 5.54 23.75
C GLN A 9 -12.18 6.04 24.34
N THR A 10 -11.05 5.98 23.64
CA THR A 10 -9.75 6.34 24.27
C THR A 10 -8.81 7.21 23.43
N VAL A 11 -9.33 8.16 22.66
CA VAL A 11 -8.52 9.34 22.29
C VAL A 11 -9.44 10.56 22.32
N SER A 12 -9.15 11.53 23.18
CA SER A 12 -9.93 12.77 23.23
C SER A 12 -9.69 13.57 21.95
N LYS A 13 -10.66 14.42 21.57
CA LYS A 13 -10.53 15.28 20.37
C LYS A 13 -9.33 16.24 20.50
N ASP A 14 -8.95 16.58 21.73
CA ASP A 14 -7.81 17.42 22.09
C ASP A 14 -6.48 16.65 22.01
N GLU A 15 -6.48 15.33 22.18
CA GLU A 15 -5.30 14.49 21.94
C GLU A 15 -5.03 14.35 20.44
N LEU A 16 -6.08 14.18 19.62
CA LEU A 16 -6.01 14.13 18.13
C LEU A 16 -5.42 15.40 17.50
N SER A 17 -5.79 16.59 18.00
CA SER A 17 -5.18 17.84 17.53
C SER A 17 -3.70 17.95 17.94
N PHE A 18 -3.35 17.50 19.16
CA PHE A 18 -1.97 17.40 19.62
C PHE A 18 -1.14 16.44 18.77
N PHE A 19 -1.74 15.34 18.30
CA PHE A 19 -1.15 14.39 17.37
C PHE A 19 -0.89 15.03 16.00
N GLU A 20 -1.87 15.74 15.43
CA GLU A 20 -1.73 16.41 14.14
C GLU A 20 -0.70 17.54 14.16
N GLU A 21 -0.65 18.34 15.24
CA GLU A 21 0.29 19.44 15.38
C GLU A 21 1.71 18.94 15.67
N GLY A 22 1.86 17.89 16.50
CA GLY A 22 3.12 17.21 16.72
C GLY A 22 3.67 16.57 15.43
N LEU A 23 2.82 15.91 14.65
CA LEU A 23 3.18 15.31 13.36
C LEU A 23 3.55 16.40 12.34
N ASN A 24 2.78 17.49 12.26
CA ASN A 24 3.08 18.63 11.38
C ASN A 24 4.40 19.32 11.75
N LEU A 25 4.66 19.58 13.03
CA LEU A 25 5.91 20.20 13.49
C LEU A 25 7.13 19.29 13.23
N TYR A 26 6.96 17.96 13.34
CA TYR A 26 8.03 16.99 13.06
C TYR A 26 8.21 16.71 11.55
N GLN A 27 7.17 16.87 10.74
CA GLN A 27 7.23 16.74 9.28
C GLN A 27 7.72 18.03 8.59
N GLN A 28 7.46 19.20 9.17
CA GLN A 28 7.92 20.49 8.66
C GLN A 28 9.38 20.78 9.00
N ASN A 29 9.90 20.22 10.10
CA ASN A 29 11.32 20.29 10.44
C ASN A 29 12.03 18.98 10.11
N THR A 30 12.97 19.05 9.15
CA THR A 30 14.25 18.30 9.05
C THR A 30 14.49 17.54 7.73
N PHE A 31 15.01 18.28 6.74
CA PHE A 31 16.16 17.81 5.95
C PHE A 31 17.51 18.25 6.59
N SER A 32 17.47 18.90 7.76
CA SER A 32 18.59 19.67 8.31
C SER A 32 19.40 19.01 9.42
N ASP A 33 19.00 17.87 10.02
CA ASP A 33 19.76 17.26 11.12
C ASP A 33 20.27 15.84 10.84
N SER A 34 21.61 15.72 11.00
CA SER A 34 22.47 14.52 10.97
C SER A 34 22.02 13.33 10.10
N LEU A 35 22.02 13.52 8.79
CA LEU A 35 22.09 12.38 7.86
C LEU A 35 23.41 11.61 8.08
N CYS A 36 23.42 10.30 7.82
CA CYS A 36 24.67 9.58 7.57
C CYS A 36 25.48 10.36 6.51
N SER A 37 26.82 10.32 6.62
CA SER A 37 27.73 11.20 5.90
C SER A 37 27.41 11.26 4.41
N PRO A 38 27.67 12.38 3.68
CA PRO A 38 27.58 12.43 2.22
C PRO A 38 28.43 11.38 1.48
N ARG A 39 29.29 10.64 2.21
CA ARG A 39 30.08 9.49 1.75
C ARG A 39 29.31 8.17 1.76
N ASP A 40 28.18 8.08 2.44
CA ASP A 40 27.32 6.89 2.53
C ASP A 40 26.39 6.77 1.31
N LYS A 41 26.98 6.84 0.11
CA LYS A 41 26.32 6.61 -1.17
C LYS A 41 26.44 5.15 -1.57
N TRP A 42 25.48 4.65 -2.36
CA TRP A 42 25.67 3.37 -3.03
C TRP A 42 26.89 3.40 -3.94
N SER A 43 27.57 2.26 -4.03
CA SER A 43 28.61 2.06 -5.03
C SER A 43 27.98 2.16 -6.42
N LYS A 44 28.75 2.60 -7.43
CA LYS A 44 28.23 2.71 -8.81
C LYS A 44 27.74 1.37 -9.38
N ASN A 45 28.23 0.26 -8.85
CA ASN A 45 27.98 -1.10 -9.34
C ASN A 45 27.03 -1.88 -8.43
N VAL A 46 26.26 -1.21 -7.56
CA VAL A 46 25.33 -1.89 -6.66
C VAL A 46 24.32 -2.70 -7.47
N THR A 47 24.13 -3.96 -7.06
CA THR A 47 23.17 -4.89 -7.69
C THR A 47 21.99 -5.14 -6.76
N ARG A 48 20.91 -5.75 -7.27
CA ARG A 48 19.77 -6.12 -6.41
C ARG A 48 20.12 -7.26 -5.45
N GLU A 49 20.94 -8.22 -5.86
CA GLU A 49 21.36 -9.39 -5.06
C GLU A 49 22.03 -8.97 -3.76
N GLU A 50 22.75 -7.86 -3.84
CA GLU A 50 23.42 -7.25 -2.71
C GLU A 50 22.48 -6.85 -1.57
N PHE A 51 21.18 -6.65 -1.83
CA PHE A 51 20.17 -6.32 -0.82
C PHE A 51 19.52 -7.56 -0.19
N LEU A 52 19.88 -8.77 -0.60
CA LEU A 52 19.46 -10.00 0.07
C LEU A 52 20.24 -10.23 1.36
N GLY A 53 19.71 -11.10 2.22
CA GLY A 53 20.34 -11.51 3.48
C GLY A 53 19.55 -11.04 4.71
N ARG A 54 19.96 -11.54 5.88
CA ARG A 54 19.21 -11.38 7.13
C ARG A 54 19.68 -10.19 7.96
N ASP A 55 20.96 -9.85 7.87
CA ASP A 55 21.60 -8.86 8.71
C ASP A 55 21.45 -7.44 8.19
N ALA A 56 21.55 -6.47 9.10
CA ALA A 56 21.50 -5.05 8.77
C ALA A 56 22.65 -4.65 7.83
N GLN A 57 22.35 -3.85 6.80
CA GLN A 57 23.35 -3.38 5.85
C GLN A 57 23.38 -1.85 5.80
N ASN A 58 24.56 -1.27 5.57
CA ASN A 58 24.71 0.19 5.48
C ASN A 58 23.89 0.81 4.34
N LYS A 59 23.78 0.11 3.22
CA LYS A 59 23.02 0.54 2.04
C LYS A 59 21.51 0.58 2.26
N ASP A 60 21.00 -0.10 3.28
CA ASP A 60 19.58 -0.06 3.68
C ASP A 60 19.18 1.37 4.12
N TYR A 61 20.14 2.18 4.59
CA TYR A 61 19.89 3.56 4.99
C TYR A 61 19.39 4.45 3.84
N LEU A 62 19.89 4.25 2.61
CA LEU A 62 19.42 5.04 1.47
C LEU A 62 17.96 4.70 1.12
N LEU A 63 17.56 3.44 1.25
CA LEU A 63 16.15 3.02 1.10
C LEU A 63 15.26 3.65 2.16
N ALA A 64 15.80 3.92 3.36
CA ALA A 64 15.10 4.64 4.41
C ALA A 64 14.78 6.09 3.97
N LEU A 65 15.79 6.79 3.45
CA LEU A 65 15.61 8.16 2.92
C LEU A 65 14.61 8.19 1.76
N LEU A 66 14.66 7.22 0.85
CA LEU A 66 13.71 7.12 -0.27
C LEU A 66 12.27 6.87 0.21
N SER A 67 12.10 6.04 1.25
CA SER A 67 10.78 5.77 1.84
C SER A 67 10.22 7.00 2.55
N GLN A 68 11.05 7.84 3.17
CA GLN A 68 10.62 9.16 3.66
C GLN A 68 10.25 10.09 2.49
N GLY A 69 11.07 10.09 1.44
CA GLY A 69 10.81 10.83 0.22
C GLY A 69 9.47 10.48 -0.42
N ALA A 70 8.96 9.25 -0.23
CA ALA A 70 7.67 8.87 -0.79
C ALA A 70 6.49 9.75 -0.30
N TYR A 71 6.63 10.36 0.88
CA TYR A 71 5.66 11.29 1.46
C TYR A 71 5.83 12.75 1.03
N HIS A 72 6.89 13.07 0.29
CA HIS A 72 7.19 14.41 -0.19
C HIS A 72 7.13 14.47 -1.72
N SER A 73 6.34 15.38 -2.26
CA SER A 73 6.15 15.52 -3.71
C SER A 73 7.36 16.15 -4.42
N ASN A 74 8.14 16.97 -3.73
CA ASN A 74 9.01 17.98 -4.36
C ASN A 74 10.50 17.59 -4.48
N TRP A 75 10.88 16.35 -4.17
CA TRP A 75 12.26 15.90 -4.36
C TRP A 75 12.43 15.21 -5.73
N ARG A 76 13.64 15.31 -6.29
CA ARG A 76 14.00 14.72 -7.59
C ARG A 76 15.11 13.69 -7.49
N ASP A 77 16.06 13.92 -6.60
CA ASP A 77 17.20 13.05 -6.38
C ASP A 77 17.50 12.95 -4.88
N ILE A 78 17.83 11.74 -4.41
CA ILE A 78 18.40 11.52 -3.08
C ILE A 78 19.69 10.71 -3.28
N GLN A 79 20.84 11.35 -3.05
CA GLN A 79 22.16 10.73 -3.09
C GLN A 79 22.49 10.01 -4.43
N GLY A 80 21.99 10.52 -5.55
CA GLY A 80 22.19 9.96 -6.89
C GLY A 80 21.11 8.97 -7.33
N VAL A 81 20.12 8.69 -6.48
CA VAL A 81 18.93 7.92 -6.84
C VAL A 81 17.86 8.89 -7.35
N GLU A 82 17.52 8.77 -8.63
CA GLU A 82 16.56 9.65 -9.30
C GLU A 82 15.12 9.15 -9.07
N LYS A 83 14.22 10.03 -8.65
CA LYS A 83 12.77 9.81 -8.72
C LYS A 83 12.30 9.99 -10.16
N LEU A 84 11.70 8.96 -10.76
CA LEU A 84 11.25 9.03 -12.14
C LEU A 84 10.09 10.02 -12.30
N SER A 85 10.15 10.84 -13.35
CA SER A 85 9.06 11.72 -13.76
C SER A 85 7.95 10.94 -14.46
N THR A 86 6.76 11.53 -14.56
CA THR A 86 5.63 10.98 -15.34
C THR A 86 6.04 10.62 -16.77
N SER A 87 6.86 11.45 -17.44
CA SER A 87 7.36 11.16 -18.79
C SER A 87 8.19 9.87 -18.82
N LYS A 88 9.17 9.76 -17.91
CA LYS A 88 10.04 8.58 -17.84
C LYS A 88 9.26 7.30 -17.47
N ILE A 89 8.25 7.41 -16.62
CA ILE A 89 7.38 6.29 -16.27
C ILE A 89 6.56 5.85 -17.47
N ASN A 90 5.99 6.79 -18.22
CA ASN A 90 5.24 6.50 -19.45
C ASN A 90 6.14 5.95 -20.56
N GLU A 91 7.39 6.40 -20.67
CA GLU A 91 8.40 5.85 -21.59
C GLU A 91 8.75 4.38 -21.29
N LEU A 92 8.64 3.96 -20.02
CA LEU A 92 8.72 2.55 -19.62
C LEU A 92 7.44 1.77 -19.95
N GLY A 93 6.43 2.42 -20.52
CA GLY A 93 5.12 1.83 -20.81
C GLY A 93 4.27 1.59 -19.55
N ILE A 94 4.56 2.30 -18.45
CA ILE A 94 3.80 2.22 -17.21
C ILE A 94 2.88 3.44 -17.16
N ASP A 95 1.60 3.24 -16.87
CA ASP A 95 0.69 4.36 -16.62
C ASP A 95 1.03 4.99 -15.26
N ALA A 96 1.50 6.24 -15.29
CA ALA A 96 1.86 6.99 -14.10
C ALA A 96 0.68 7.18 -13.11
N GLU A 97 -0.57 7.11 -13.55
CA GLU A 97 -1.73 7.17 -12.66
C GLU A 97 -1.86 5.91 -11.78
N LEU A 98 -1.25 4.78 -12.15
CA LEU A 98 -1.20 3.60 -11.29
C LEU A 98 -0.41 3.84 -10.00
N LEU A 99 0.45 4.85 -9.97
CA LEU A 99 1.27 5.15 -8.79
C LEU A 99 0.46 5.78 -7.66
N ASN A 100 -0.68 6.42 -7.95
CA ASN A 100 -1.51 7.07 -6.95
C ASN A 100 -2.98 6.81 -7.21
N ASN A 101 -3.67 6.31 -6.20
CA ASN A 101 -5.12 6.21 -6.22
C ASN A 101 -5.65 6.73 -4.89
N GLU A 102 -6.10 7.98 -4.92
CA GLU A 102 -6.64 8.73 -3.78
C GLU A 102 -7.78 7.98 -3.09
N PHE A 103 -8.61 7.27 -3.86
CA PHE A 103 -9.72 6.50 -3.30
C PHE A 103 -9.19 5.35 -2.44
N THR A 104 -8.06 4.74 -2.84
CA THR A 104 -7.42 3.65 -2.09
C THR A 104 -6.54 4.15 -0.99
N GLY A 105 -6.09 5.40 -1.05
CA GLY A 105 -4.89 5.82 -0.34
C GLY A 105 -3.66 5.03 -0.77
N PHE A 106 -3.69 4.41 -1.96
CA PHE A 106 -2.53 3.73 -2.53
C PHE A 106 -1.63 4.79 -3.11
N GLN A 107 -0.40 4.85 -2.65
CA GLN A 107 0.62 5.76 -3.15
C GLN A 107 1.93 5.01 -3.35
N SER A 108 2.65 5.37 -4.39
CA SER A 108 3.95 4.81 -4.69
C SER A 108 4.79 5.78 -5.52
N ASN A 109 6.10 5.58 -5.51
CA ASN A 109 7.04 6.25 -6.38
C ASN A 109 7.99 5.22 -6.97
N ILE A 110 8.42 5.43 -8.21
CA ILE A 110 9.44 4.62 -8.86
C ILE A 110 10.71 5.46 -8.95
N CYS A 111 11.80 4.93 -8.42
CA CYS A 111 13.12 5.55 -8.49
C CYS A 111 14.07 4.67 -9.32
N CYS A 112 15.14 5.26 -9.84
CA CYS A 112 16.15 4.56 -10.61
C CYS A 112 17.56 4.95 -10.16
N PHE A 113 18.44 3.96 -10.06
CA PHE A 113 19.87 4.13 -9.81
C PHE A 113 20.66 3.20 -10.72
N ASN A 114 21.36 3.74 -11.73
CA ASN A 114 22.18 2.96 -12.66
C ASN A 114 21.47 1.71 -13.25
N GLY A 115 20.18 1.83 -13.60
CA GLY A 115 19.38 0.74 -14.16
C GLY A 115 18.74 -0.21 -13.13
N LEU A 116 19.01 -0.01 -11.83
CA LEU A 116 18.29 -0.64 -10.73
C LEU A 116 17.08 0.20 -10.36
N TYR A 117 15.90 -0.41 -10.37
CA TYR A 117 14.63 0.27 -10.10
C TYR A 117 14.17 0.02 -8.67
N ILE A 118 13.72 1.07 -7.99
CA ILE A 118 13.22 1.00 -6.61
C ILE A 118 11.76 1.40 -6.61
N ILE A 119 10.88 0.51 -6.18
CA ILE A 119 9.47 0.83 -5.96
C ILE A 119 9.26 1.15 -4.48
N CYS A 120 8.95 2.41 -4.21
CA CYS A 120 8.70 2.94 -2.87
C CYS A 120 7.19 3.02 -2.65
N PHE A 121 6.63 2.19 -1.79
CA PHE A 121 5.22 2.25 -1.44
C PHE A 121 4.98 3.15 -0.21
N ALA A 122 3.89 3.91 -0.24
CA ALA A 122 3.44 4.77 0.84
C ALA A 122 1.93 4.58 1.08
N GLY A 123 1.51 4.82 2.32
CA GLY A 123 0.11 5.12 2.63
C GLY A 123 -0.15 6.62 2.56
N THR A 124 -1.41 7.03 2.57
CA THR A 124 -1.88 8.42 2.52
C THR A 124 -1.48 9.37 3.67
N ASN A 125 -0.65 8.99 4.65
CA ASN A 125 -0.31 9.77 5.85
C ASN A 125 -1.50 10.19 6.73
N ASP A 126 -2.70 9.74 6.40
CA ASP A 126 -3.94 10.07 7.10
C ASP A 126 -4.22 9.05 8.23
N ILE A 127 -5.09 9.43 9.18
CA ILE A 127 -5.68 8.51 10.19
C ILE A 127 -6.32 7.28 9.52
N VAL A 128 -6.69 7.37 8.25
CA VAL A 128 -7.18 6.24 7.44
C VAL A 128 -6.12 5.14 7.32
N ASP A 129 -4.84 5.49 7.21
CA ASP A 129 -3.74 4.53 7.14
C ASP A 129 -3.57 3.76 8.46
N PHE A 130 -3.83 4.40 9.60
CA PHE A 130 -3.83 3.75 10.91
C PHE A 130 -4.87 2.62 10.97
N TYR A 131 -6.10 2.89 10.53
CA TYR A 131 -7.14 1.87 10.45
C TYR A 131 -6.86 0.83 9.37
N ALA A 132 -6.29 1.23 8.24
CA ALA A 132 -5.86 0.32 7.18
C ALA A 132 -4.77 -0.64 7.70
N ASN A 133 -3.77 -0.18 8.44
CA ASN A 133 -2.73 -1.01 9.05
C ASN A 133 -3.31 -2.10 9.96
N ILE A 134 -4.27 -1.74 10.82
CA ILE A 134 -4.94 -2.70 11.70
C ILE A 134 -5.75 -3.71 10.89
N ARG A 135 -6.51 -3.24 9.89
CA ARG A 135 -7.30 -4.12 9.01
C ARG A 135 -6.43 -5.07 8.19
N GLN A 136 -5.30 -4.59 7.67
CA GLN A 136 -4.30 -5.39 6.97
C GLN A 136 -3.77 -6.52 7.85
N GLY A 137 -3.35 -6.18 9.07
CA GLY A 137 -2.92 -7.16 10.06
C GLY A 137 -4.03 -8.18 10.34
N LEU A 138 -5.28 -7.75 10.52
CA LEU A 138 -6.39 -8.66 10.77
C LEU A 138 -6.86 -9.46 9.53
N GLY A 139 -6.23 -9.29 8.36
CA GLY A 139 -6.54 -10.04 7.14
C GLY A 139 -7.84 -9.64 6.46
N TYR A 140 -8.33 -8.43 6.74
CA TYR A 140 -9.40 -7.82 5.95
C TYR A 140 -8.94 -7.63 4.51
N TYR A 141 -9.91 -7.60 3.60
CA TYR A 141 -9.62 -7.32 2.20
C TYR A 141 -9.14 -5.87 2.05
N GLU A 142 -7.98 -5.67 1.44
CA GLU A 142 -7.49 -4.35 1.04
C GLU A 142 -7.08 -4.36 -0.45
N PRO A 143 -7.68 -3.50 -1.29
CA PRO A 143 -7.39 -3.46 -2.72
C PRO A 143 -5.95 -3.01 -3.03
N GLN A 144 -5.31 -2.30 -2.09
CA GLN A 144 -3.93 -1.80 -2.21
C GLN A 144 -2.92 -2.91 -2.47
N PHE A 145 -3.13 -4.12 -1.93
CA PHE A 145 -2.21 -5.23 -2.20
C PHE A 145 -2.28 -5.70 -3.66
N PHE A 146 -3.47 -5.73 -4.26
CA PHE A 146 -3.63 -6.07 -5.68
C PHE A 146 -3.05 -4.98 -6.59
N GLN A 147 -3.12 -3.71 -6.18
CA GLN A 147 -2.45 -2.61 -6.88
C GLN A 147 -0.93 -2.70 -6.76
N ALA A 148 -0.41 -3.03 -5.57
CA ALA A 148 1.02 -3.24 -5.37
C ALA A 148 1.53 -4.36 -6.28
N VAL A 149 0.86 -5.50 -6.27
CA VAL A 149 1.17 -6.65 -7.15
C VAL A 149 1.05 -6.26 -8.62
N GLY A 150 -0.04 -5.60 -9.02
CA GLY A 150 -0.25 -5.16 -10.40
C GLY A 150 0.83 -4.22 -10.91
N LEU A 151 1.13 -3.16 -10.15
CA LEU A 151 2.16 -2.19 -10.48
C LEU A 151 3.54 -2.84 -10.54
N THR A 152 3.89 -3.69 -9.57
CA THR A 152 5.16 -4.41 -9.57
C THR A 152 5.24 -5.40 -10.72
N ASN A 153 4.17 -6.06 -11.12
CA ASN A 153 4.18 -6.97 -12.29
C ASN A 153 4.43 -6.23 -13.60
N ILE A 154 3.83 -5.04 -13.77
CA ILE A 154 4.08 -4.18 -14.94
C ILE A 154 5.54 -3.72 -14.94
N LEU A 155 6.04 -3.19 -13.82
CA LEU A 155 7.43 -2.75 -13.71
C LEU A 155 8.41 -3.92 -13.92
N TYR A 156 8.13 -5.09 -13.34
CA TYR A 156 8.96 -6.29 -13.43
C TYR A 156 9.21 -6.69 -14.88
N ARG A 157 8.17 -6.67 -15.71
CA ARG A 157 8.32 -6.94 -17.15
C ARG A 157 9.08 -5.84 -17.87
N ALA A 158 8.77 -4.57 -17.58
CA ALA A 158 9.43 -3.43 -18.22
C ALA A 158 10.95 -3.40 -17.97
N VAL A 159 11.39 -3.77 -16.76
CA VAL A 159 12.80 -3.66 -16.33
C VAL A 159 13.47 -5.02 -16.11
N LYS A 160 12.86 -6.09 -16.61
CA LYS A 160 13.37 -7.47 -16.56
C LYS A 160 13.74 -7.93 -15.14
N GLY A 161 12.90 -7.55 -14.18
CA GLY A 161 13.03 -7.94 -12.77
C GLY A 161 14.14 -7.23 -11.99
N ASN A 162 14.82 -6.22 -12.53
CA ASN A 162 15.85 -5.48 -11.78
C ASN A 162 15.26 -4.46 -10.79
N ILE A 163 14.52 -4.96 -9.79
CA ILE A 163 13.70 -4.19 -8.85
C ILE A 163 14.13 -4.44 -7.40
N ILE A 164 13.98 -3.41 -6.56
CA ILE A 164 13.95 -3.48 -5.09
C ILE A 164 12.64 -2.88 -4.58
N CYS A 165 12.04 -3.48 -3.58
CA CYS A 165 10.84 -2.97 -2.91
C CYS A 165 11.22 -2.27 -1.60
N THR A 166 10.60 -1.13 -1.31
CA THR A 166 10.75 -0.44 -0.03
C THR A 166 9.46 0.25 0.37
N GLY A 167 9.29 0.48 1.66
CA GLY A 167 8.12 1.20 2.16
C GLY A 167 8.13 1.31 3.67
N HIS A 168 7.28 2.21 4.16
CA HIS A 168 7.11 2.49 5.58
C HIS A 168 5.67 2.21 6.02
N SER A 169 5.47 1.68 7.23
CA SER A 169 4.13 1.44 7.80
C SER A 169 3.26 0.59 6.86
N LEU A 170 2.10 1.10 6.42
CA LEU A 170 1.23 0.49 5.41
C LEU A 170 2.00 0.13 4.13
N GLY A 171 2.80 1.08 3.63
CA GLY A 171 3.65 0.90 2.47
C GLY A 171 4.70 -0.19 2.67
N GLY A 172 5.15 -0.44 3.91
CA GLY A 172 6.04 -1.55 4.22
C GLY A 172 5.39 -2.92 4.03
N GLY A 173 4.11 -3.05 4.38
CA GLY A 173 3.31 -4.26 4.08
C GLY A 173 3.07 -4.45 2.58
N LEU A 174 2.78 -3.37 1.85
CA LEU A 174 2.65 -3.38 0.39
C LEU A 174 3.97 -3.76 -0.31
N ALA A 175 5.09 -3.22 0.17
CA ALA A 175 6.42 -3.58 -0.31
C ALA A 175 6.72 -5.06 -0.07
N SER A 176 6.34 -5.59 1.10
CA SER A 176 6.53 -6.99 1.44
C SER A 176 5.76 -7.93 0.52
N ILE A 177 4.47 -7.66 0.24
CA ILE A 177 3.70 -8.52 -0.68
C ILE A 177 4.26 -8.44 -2.11
N ALA A 178 4.66 -7.26 -2.57
CA ALA A 178 5.20 -7.04 -3.91
C ALA A 178 6.55 -7.76 -4.09
N ALA A 179 7.38 -7.72 -3.06
CA ALA A 179 8.66 -8.41 -2.99
C ALA A 179 8.49 -9.94 -3.05
N LEU A 180 7.58 -10.50 -2.27
CA LEU A 180 7.24 -11.92 -2.30
C LEU A 180 6.76 -12.35 -3.69
N ALA A 181 5.84 -11.57 -4.26
CA ALA A 181 5.25 -11.86 -5.55
C ALA A 181 6.27 -11.77 -6.70
N SER A 182 7.25 -10.87 -6.61
CA SER A 182 8.29 -10.67 -7.63
C SER A 182 9.60 -11.41 -7.34
N GLN A 183 9.71 -12.08 -6.19
CA GLN A 183 10.97 -12.58 -5.63
C GLN A 183 12.08 -11.51 -5.64
N SER A 184 11.73 -10.26 -5.31
CA SER A 184 12.67 -9.12 -5.25
C SER A 184 13.05 -8.78 -3.82
N PRO A 185 14.27 -8.28 -3.55
CA PRO A 185 14.66 -7.84 -2.22
C PRO A 185 13.73 -6.76 -1.68
N CYS A 186 13.40 -6.85 -0.39
CA CYS A 186 12.61 -5.84 0.31
C CYS A 186 13.31 -5.36 1.56
N ILE A 187 13.41 -4.05 1.70
CA ILE A 187 13.78 -3.41 2.95
C ILE A 187 12.63 -2.50 3.35
N SER A 188 12.01 -2.76 4.49
CA SER A 188 10.88 -1.95 4.97
C SER A 188 11.10 -1.40 6.37
N PHE A 189 10.28 -0.40 6.73
CA PHE A 189 10.46 0.40 7.93
C PHE A 189 9.17 0.44 8.72
N SER A 190 9.19 -0.11 9.94
CA SER A 190 8.01 -0.35 10.77
C SER A 190 6.80 -0.88 9.98
N PRO A 191 6.98 -1.94 9.15
CA PRO A 191 5.95 -2.40 8.23
C PRO A 191 4.73 -2.97 8.96
N SER A 192 3.55 -2.78 8.35
CA SER A 192 2.35 -3.51 8.74
C SER A 192 2.50 -5.02 8.55
N GLY A 193 1.78 -5.78 9.36
CA GLY A 193 1.76 -7.23 9.30
C GLY A 193 1.05 -7.74 8.05
N LEU A 194 1.52 -8.89 7.55
CA LEU A 194 0.92 -9.53 6.39
C LEU A 194 0.15 -10.78 6.82
N ALA A 195 -1.17 -10.68 6.85
CA ALA A 195 -2.02 -11.80 7.25
C ALA A 195 -2.02 -12.95 6.23
N GLN A 196 -2.16 -14.17 6.73
CA GLN A 196 -2.25 -15.38 5.90
C GLN A 196 -3.32 -15.25 4.82
N ASN A 197 -4.53 -14.80 5.18
CA ASN A 197 -5.63 -14.61 4.24
C ASN A 197 -5.30 -13.60 3.12
N THR A 198 -4.52 -12.55 3.43
CA THR A 198 -4.08 -11.57 2.43
C THR A 198 -3.15 -12.20 1.40
N VAL A 199 -2.19 -13.01 1.84
CA VAL A 199 -1.26 -13.73 0.95
C VAL A 199 -2.02 -14.74 0.07
N HIS A 200 -2.97 -15.46 0.66
CA HIS A 200 -3.82 -16.43 -0.07
C HIS A 200 -4.72 -15.76 -1.12
N LYS A 201 -5.24 -14.55 -0.86
CA LYS A 201 -6.07 -13.80 -1.83
C LYS A 201 -5.32 -13.39 -3.10
N ILE A 202 -4.00 -13.28 -3.03
CA ILE A 202 -3.10 -13.02 -4.17
C ILE A 202 -2.58 -14.37 -4.73
N GLY A 203 -3.20 -15.48 -4.31
CA GLY A 203 -2.92 -16.83 -4.79
C GLY A 203 -1.61 -17.44 -4.29
N MET A 204 -0.89 -16.78 -3.38
CA MET A 204 0.38 -17.27 -2.86
C MET A 204 0.22 -18.15 -1.62
N ASP A 205 1.12 -19.13 -1.47
CA ASP A 205 1.21 -19.94 -0.27
C ASP A 205 1.93 -19.16 0.85
N TYR A 206 1.26 -19.02 1.99
CA TYR A 206 1.78 -18.24 3.10
C TYR A 206 3.03 -18.84 3.74
N ASN A 207 3.13 -20.16 3.82
CA ASN A 207 4.29 -20.80 4.44
C ASN A 207 5.52 -20.65 3.56
N ILE A 208 5.35 -20.80 2.24
CA ILE A 208 6.41 -20.53 1.27
C ILE A 208 6.82 -19.06 1.32
N ALA A 209 5.86 -18.15 1.32
CA ALA A 209 6.13 -16.71 1.41
C ALA A 209 6.88 -16.34 2.70
N LYS A 210 6.45 -16.88 3.84
CA LYS A 210 7.12 -16.69 5.13
C LYS A 210 8.54 -17.23 5.12
N GLN A 211 8.74 -18.45 4.61
CA GLN A 211 10.07 -19.05 4.48
C GLN A 211 10.99 -18.18 3.63
N GLN A 212 10.54 -17.73 2.46
CA GLN A 212 11.33 -16.86 1.57
C GLN A 212 11.72 -15.54 2.26
N ALA A 213 10.76 -14.91 2.96
CA ALA A 213 11.03 -13.70 3.73
C ALA A 213 12.10 -13.93 4.80
N ASP A 214 11.94 -14.99 5.60
CA ASP A 214 12.84 -15.34 6.71
C ASP A 214 14.24 -15.78 6.22
N GLU A 215 14.33 -16.35 5.01
CA GLU A 215 15.61 -16.72 4.38
C GLU A 215 16.45 -15.52 3.92
N GLY A 216 15.91 -14.31 3.96
CA GLY A 216 16.65 -13.07 3.67
C GLY A 216 16.17 -12.35 2.43
N LEU A 217 15.00 -12.70 1.89
CA LEU A 217 14.34 -11.88 0.86
C LEU A 217 13.85 -10.54 1.44
N ILE A 218 13.43 -10.55 2.71
CA ILE A 218 12.89 -9.38 3.39
C ILE A 218 13.67 -9.10 4.67
N ARG A 219 14.11 -7.85 4.81
CA ARG A 219 14.55 -7.26 6.08
C ARG A 219 13.63 -6.10 6.44
N PHE A 220 13.41 -5.90 7.74
CA PHE A 220 12.70 -4.73 8.19
C PHE A 220 13.24 -4.16 9.49
N TYR A 221 13.15 -2.84 9.61
CA TYR A 221 13.65 -2.10 10.75
C TYR A 221 12.49 -1.66 11.64
N THR A 222 12.63 -1.80 12.94
CA THR A 222 11.69 -1.22 13.91
C THR A 222 12.44 -0.44 14.98
N VAL A 223 11.78 0.54 15.57
CA VAL A 223 12.29 1.25 16.75
C VAL A 223 11.59 0.72 17.98
N GLN A 224 12.31 0.57 19.09
CA GLN A 224 11.71 0.20 20.36
C GLN A 224 10.57 1.16 20.75
N TYR A 225 9.54 0.61 21.37
CA TYR A 225 8.28 1.30 21.70
C TYR A 225 7.43 1.69 20.50
N ASP A 226 7.74 1.29 19.27
CA ASP A 226 6.80 1.41 18.16
C ASP A 226 5.45 0.77 18.51
N TRP A 227 4.37 1.55 18.39
CA TRP A 227 3.03 1.14 18.78
C TRP A 227 2.52 -0.03 17.95
N LEU A 228 2.82 -0.03 16.64
CA LEU A 228 2.38 -1.05 15.70
C LEU A 228 3.08 -2.36 16.03
N ASP A 229 4.39 -2.29 16.32
CA ASP A 229 5.14 -3.46 16.79
C ASP A 229 4.58 -3.98 18.12
N ALA A 230 4.32 -3.11 19.09
CA ALA A 230 3.72 -3.52 20.37
C ALA A 230 2.36 -4.21 20.16
N LEU A 231 1.51 -3.63 19.30
CA LEU A 231 0.19 -4.16 18.97
C LEU A 231 0.28 -5.53 18.28
N GLN A 232 1.18 -5.71 17.31
CA GLN A 232 1.40 -6.99 16.63
C GLN A 232 1.98 -8.09 17.53
N ASN A 233 2.69 -7.72 18.60
CA ASN A 233 3.21 -8.70 19.56
C ASN A 233 2.22 -9.04 20.69
N THR A 234 1.19 -8.21 20.90
CA THR A 234 0.26 -8.33 22.05
C THR A 234 -1.12 -8.82 21.66
N LEU A 235 -1.59 -8.45 20.47
CA LEU A 235 -2.88 -8.89 19.92
C LEU A 235 -2.65 -10.05 18.92
N PRO A 236 -3.70 -10.81 18.56
CA PRO A 236 -3.63 -11.85 17.51
C PRO A 236 -3.55 -11.22 16.11
N ILE A 237 -2.65 -10.24 15.95
CA ILE A 237 -2.36 -9.54 14.72
C ILE A 237 -1.01 -10.08 14.23
N PRO A 238 -0.93 -10.63 13.02
CA PRO A 238 0.30 -11.18 12.48
C PRO A 238 1.41 -10.14 12.46
N SER A 239 2.61 -10.58 12.80
CA SER A 239 3.81 -9.77 12.64
C SER A 239 4.10 -9.52 11.15
N ALA A 240 4.92 -8.50 10.89
CA ALA A 240 5.56 -8.40 9.59
C ALA A 240 6.42 -9.65 9.31
N LEU A 241 6.53 -10.01 8.02
CA LEU A 241 7.34 -11.13 7.56
C LEU A 241 8.80 -10.69 7.35
N GLY A 242 9.74 -11.62 7.57
CA GLY A 242 11.15 -11.40 7.31
C GLY A 242 12.00 -11.08 8.54
N ASN A 243 13.23 -10.67 8.29
CA ASN A 243 14.25 -10.51 9.31
C ASN A 243 14.15 -9.15 9.98
N ARG A 244 13.84 -9.15 11.27
CA ARG A 244 13.65 -7.94 12.07
C ARG A 244 14.98 -7.40 12.59
N ILE A 245 15.21 -6.11 12.36
CA ILE A 245 16.30 -5.34 12.95
C ILE A 245 15.71 -4.30 13.91
N LYS A 246 15.77 -4.59 15.21
CA LYS A 246 15.22 -3.73 16.26
C LYS A 246 16.26 -2.74 16.76
N MET A 247 15.95 -1.45 16.65
CA MET A 247 16.80 -0.37 17.15
C MET A 247 16.31 0.14 18.51
N ALA A 248 17.24 0.44 19.40
CA ALA A 248 16.91 0.96 20.72
C ALA A 248 16.31 2.38 20.62
N TYR A 249 15.28 2.65 21.42
CA TYR A 249 14.72 3.98 21.59
C TYR A 249 15.31 4.56 22.87
N SER A 250 16.43 5.26 22.74
CA SER A 250 17.06 5.95 23.87
C SER A 250 16.61 7.41 23.88
N GLU A 251 15.60 7.74 24.68
CA GLU A 251 15.37 9.10 25.19
C GLU A 251 15.39 9.05 26.72
N HIS A 252 15.58 10.21 27.34
CA HIS A 252 15.83 10.39 28.77
C HIS A 252 14.98 9.48 29.67
N ASN A 253 15.57 8.92 30.73
CA ASN A 253 14.82 8.23 31.78
C ASN A 253 14.30 9.28 32.78
N SER A 254 13.30 10.08 32.40
CA SER A 254 12.54 10.84 33.39
C SER A 254 11.37 9.99 33.87
N TRP A 255 11.03 10.06 35.16
CA TRP A 255 9.80 9.44 35.68
C TRP A 255 8.54 9.96 34.95
N LYS A 256 8.61 11.20 34.43
CA LYS A 256 7.55 11.81 33.61
C LYS A 256 7.32 11.06 32.30
N ASP A 257 8.30 10.30 31.82
CA ASP A 257 8.21 9.57 30.54
C ASP A 257 7.42 8.24 30.66
N TRP A 258 7.02 7.88 31.89
CA TRP A 258 6.06 6.83 32.19
C TRP A 258 4.61 7.32 32.23
N LEU A 259 4.37 8.62 32.02
CA LEU A 259 3.00 9.15 31.94
C LEU A 259 2.30 8.60 30.69
N PRO A 260 1.01 8.18 30.76
CA PRO A 260 0.31 7.53 29.66
C PRO A 260 0.33 8.30 28.33
N HIS A 261 0.09 9.61 28.37
CA HIS A 261 0.14 10.46 27.17
C HIS A 261 1.55 10.53 26.58
N ARG A 262 2.61 10.52 27.41
CA ARG A 262 4.00 10.49 26.93
C ARG A 262 4.41 9.13 26.37
N LEU A 263 3.88 8.05 26.94
CA LEU A 263 4.08 6.71 26.40
C LEU A 263 3.47 6.59 25.00
N LEU A 264 2.25 7.11 24.82
CA LEU A 264 1.57 7.16 23.52
C LEU A 264 2.33 8.02 22.52
N THR A 265 2.68 9.28 22.86
CA THR A 265 3.42 10.15 21.94
C THR A 265 4.78 9.56 21.57
N ARG A 266 5.52 9.00 22.53
CA ARG A 266 6.78 8.27 22.28
C ARG A 266 6.58 7.13 21.30
N SER A 267 5.48 6.40 21.44
CA SER A 267 5.17 5.24 20.62
C SER A 267 4.83 5.60 19.16
N PHE A 268 4.13 6.71 18.96
CA PHE A 268 3.89 7.29 17.63
C PHE A 268 5.14 7.91 17.02
N ILE A 269 5.95 8.63 17.80
CA ILE A 269 7.24 9.17 17.34
C ILE A 269 8.17 8.04 16.92
N ALA A 270 8.24 6.95 17.71
CA ALA A 270 9.03 5.75 17.40
C ALA A 270 8.64 5.15 16.04
N HIS A 271 7.35 5.19 15.71
CA HIS A 271 6.84 4.70 14.44
C HIS A 271 7.19 5.60 13.26
N SER A 272 7.47 6.89 13.45
CA SER A 272 7.71 7.81 12.34
C SER A 272 8.97 7.47 11.54
N MET A 273 8.91 7.67 10.22
CA MET A 273 10.05 7.45 9.33
C MET A 273 11.27 8.29 9.71
N VAL A 274 11.04 9.54 10.14
CA VAL A 274 12.09 10.44 10.64
C VAL A 274 12.84 9.82 11.81
N LYS A 275 12.10 9.24 12.77
CA LYS A 275 12.73 8.61 13.94
C LYS A 275 13.51 7.37 13.56
N ILE A 276 12.99 6.54 12.66
CA ILE A 276 13.68 5.36 12.12
C ILE A 276 15.02 5.78 11.51
N ILE A 277 15.02 6.77 10.61
CA ILE A 277 16.24 7.29 9.96
C ILE A 277 17.24 7.80 11.00
N ARG A 278 16.76 8.58 11.98
CA ARG A 278 17.61 9.09 13.07
C ARG A 278 18.23 7.96 13.88
N MET A 279 17.48 6.90 14.18
CA MET A 279 18.01 5.74 14.91
C MET A 279 18.98 4.93 14.07
N MET A 280 18.77 4.79 12.75
CA MET A 280 19.73 4.17 11.84
C MET A 280 21.06 4.94 11.82
N CYS A 281 21.00 6.28 11.72
CA CYS A 281 22.19 7.14 11.80
C CYS A 281 22.94 6.99 13.12
N LYS A 282 22.20 7.02 14.22
CA LYS A 282 22.77 7.00 15.57
C LYS A 282 23.41 5.65 15.88
N HIS A 283 22.69 4.56 15.63
CA HIS A 283 23.11 3.23 16.04
C HIS A 283 23.96 2.51 15.00
N LYS A 284 23.88 2.89 13.72
CA LYS A 284 24.57 2.21 12.60
C LYS A 284 24.52 0.68 12.75
N PRO A 285 23.32 0.08 12.75
CA PRO A 285 23.11 -1.33 13.13
C PRO A 285 23.96 -2.34 12.32
N TRP A 286 24.47 -1.94 11.16
CA TRP A 286 25.38 -2.69 10.30
C TRP A 286 26.85 -2.76 10.79
N ASN A 287 27.23 -2.08 11.87
CA ASN A 287 28.61 -2.05 12.40
C ASN A 287 28.84 -3.02 13.60
N ASN A 288 28.14 -4.16 13.66
CA ASN A 288 28.14 -5.11 14.79
C ASN A 288 27.60 -4.54 16.11
N TRP A 289 26.29 -4.30 16.15
CA TRP A 289 25.57 -3.95 17.38
C TRP A 289 25.13 -5.20 18.16
N ASN A 290 25.72 -5.44 19.34
CA ASN A 290 25.09 -6.26 20.37
C ASN A 290 23.99 -5.43 21.04
N ALA A 291 22.74 -5.83 20.83
CA ALA A 291 21.57 -5.13 21.36
C ALA A 291 21.34 -5.41 22.85
N ILE A 292 22.25 -4.99 23.74
CA ILE A 292 22.03 -4.85 25.19
C ILE A 292 23.00 -3.78 25.72
N THR A 293 22.53 -2.94 26.64
CA THR A 293 23.20 -1.82 27.35
C THR A 293 23.48 -0.56 26.52
N GLY A 294 22.58 0.42 26.66
CA GLY A 294 22.77 1.79 26.19
C GLY A 294 23.24 2.70 27.33
N GLU A 295 24.22 3.54 27.06
CA GLU A 295 24.67 4.60 27.97
C GLU A 295 25.24 5.82 27.21
N PHE A 296 24.84 7.03 27.68
CA PHE A 296 25.36 8.40 27.43
C PHE A 296 25.38 8.99 25.98
N ASP A 297 25.34 10.30 25.69
CA ASP A 297 25.24 11.56 26.46
C ASP A 297 24.46 12.66 25.67
N LYS A 298 24.15 13.76 26.35
CA LYS A 298 23.14 14.81 26.13
C LYS A 298 23.49 15.93 25.12
N THR A 299 22.47 16.54 24.50
CA THR A 299 22.13 17.99 24.58
C THR A 299 20.95 18.37 23.65
N ALA A 300 20.27 19.46 24.05
CA ALA A 300 19.30 20.31 23.33
C ALA A 300 17.79 19.97 23.37
N ASP A 301 17.13 20.74 24.24
CA ASP A 301 16.04 21.67 23.95
C ASP A 301 14.57 21.36 24.29
N SER A 302 14.06 22.33 25.08
CA SER A 302 12.68 22.64 25.39
C SER A 302 12.10 23.59 24.36
N MET A 303 10.79 23.52 24.11
CA MET A 303 9.81 24.60 24.37
C MET A 303 8.44 24.18 23.82
N LEU A 304 7.39 24.23 24.66
CA LEU A 304 5.99 24.30 24.24
C LEU A 304 5.23 25.09 25.30
N ASN A 305 4.57 26.18 24.89
CA ASN A 305 3.44 26.78 25.60
C ASN A 305 2.55 27.56 24.62
N GLU A 306 1.24 27.35 24.81
CA GLU A 306 0.04 28.09 24.38
C GLU A 306 -0.56 27.86 22.97
N PHE A 307 -1.87 27.56 22.98
CA PHE A 307 -2.76 27.24 21.86
C PHE A 307 -3.85 28.32 21.68
N PRO A 308 -4.32 28.56 20.45
CA PRO A 308 -5.69 29.03 20.18
C PRO A 308 -6.59 27.88 19.69
N ASN A 309 -7.84 27.86 20.17
CA ASN A 309 -8.89 26.95 19.72
C ASN A 309 -9.38 27.29 18.30
N VAL A 310 -9.55 26.27 17.46
CA VAL A 310 -10.31 26.39 16.20
C VAL A 310 -11.40 25.31 16.16
N GLU A 311 -12.65 25.74 16.24
CA GLU A 311 -13.82 24.92 15.96
C GLU A 311 -13.95 24.69 14.45
N GLN A 312 -14.05 23.42 14.02
CA GLN A 312 -14.44 23.09 12.64
C GLN A 312 -15.95 23.02 12.50
N ASN A 313 -16.51 23.96 11.74
CA ASN A 313 -17.88 23.93 11.25
C ASN A 313 -18.10 22.77 10.27
N GLN A 314 -18.95 21.81 10.62
CA GLN A 314 -19.42 20.76 9.72
C GLN A 314 -20.41 21.33 8.71
N SER A 315 -19.97 21.48 7.46
CA SER A 315 -20.85 21.69 6.32
C SER A 315 -21.44 20.36 5.84
N PHE A 316 -22.77 20.28 5.74
CA PHE A 316 -23.51 19.13 5.23
C PHE A 316 -23.37 19.01 3.70
N ASN A 317 -22.43 18.20 3.23
CA ASN A 317 -22.32 17.81 1.82
C ASN A 317 -22.97 16.43 1.61
N TRP A 318 -24.00 16.34 0.76
CA TRP A 318 -24.70 15.09 0.40
C TRP A 318 -23.73 14.01 -0.12
N GLN A 319 -22.72 14.40 -0.90
CA GLN A 319 -21.70 13.47 -1.38
C GLN A 319 -20.97 12.84 -0.20
N GLU A 320 -20.59 13.63 0.81
CA GLU A 320 -19.87 13.15 1.99
C GLU A 320 -20.74 12.23 2.86
N SER A 321 -22.04 12.50 2.98
CA SER A 321 -22.98 11.57 3.61
C SER A 321 -23.04 10.22 2.90
N CYS A 322 -23.03 10.22 1.56
CA CYS A 322 -22.96 8.98 0.79
C CYS A 322 -21.64 8.23 1.07
N LYS A 323 -20.50 8.92 1.03
CA LYS A 323 -19.20 8.29 1.38
C LYS A 323 -19.20 7.71 2.79
N ASN A 324 -19.77 8.44 3.75
CA ASN A 324 -19.84 8.02 5.14
C ASN A 324 -20.73 6.78 5.33
N SER A 325 -21.85 6.68 4.60
CA SER A 325 -22.69 5.49 4.63
C SER A 325 -21.96 4.25 4.10
N ILE A 326 -21.13 4.39 3.04
CA ILE A 326 -20.28 3.32 2.53
C ILE A 326 -19.22 2.92 3.56
N LYS A 327 -18.51 3.90 4.15
CA LYS A 327 -17.50 3.67 5.20
C LYS A 327 -18.06 2.92 6.41
N LYS A 328 -19.32 3.20 6.76
CA LYS A 328 -20.05 2.55 7.88
C LYS A 328 -20.75 1.25 7.47
N GLU A 329 -20.62 0.80 6.23
CA GLU A 329 -21.31 -0.38 5.68
C GLU A 329 -22.85 -0.28 5.83
N ASN A 330 -23.42 0.93 5.80
CA ASN A 330 -24.84 1.22 5.97
C ASN A 330 -25.57 1.36 4.62
N ILE A 331 -25.99 0.23 4.04
CA ILE A 331 -26.70 0.19 2.75
C ILE A 331 -28.06 0.91 2.79
N SER A 332 -28.77 0.83 3.91
CA SER A 332 -30.10 1.43 4.04
C SER A 332 -30.03 2.94 3.93
N GLU A 333 -29.10 3.56 4.66
CA GLU A 333 -28.83 5.00 4.56
C GLU A 333 -28.39 5.38 3.15
N PHE A 334 -27.48 4.61 2.55
CA PHE A 334 -27.02 4.86 1.18
C PHE A 334 -28.17 4.84 0.16
N LYS A 335 -29.05 3.84 0.24
CA LYS A 335 -30.23 3.73 -0.63
C LYS A 335 -31.18 4.92 -0.47
N VAL A 336 -31.40 5.36 0.77
CA VAL A 336 -32.21 6.57 1.05
C VAL A 336 -31.56 7.80 0.43
N LEU A 337 -30.24 7.99 0.61
CA LEU A 337 -29.51 9.12 0.05
C LEU A 337 -29.59 9.18 -1.48
N LEU A 338 -29.48 8.04 -2.17
CA LEU A 338 -29.58 7.98 -3.64
C LEU A 338 -31.01 8.23 -4.17
N SER A 339 -32.04 8.07 -3.33
CA SER A 339 -33.42 8.37 -3.72
C SER A 339 -33.76 9.87 -3.70
N MET A 340 -32.88 10.70 -3.11
CA MET A 340 -33.07 12.14 -3.02
C MET A 340 -32.84 12.82 -4.39
N LYS A 341 -33.82 13.59 -4.88
CA LYS A 341 -33.74 14.29 -6.17
C LYS A 341 -32.82 15.52 -6.14
N ASN A 342 -32.34 15.93 -7.32
CA ASN A 342 -31.63 17.20 -7.59
C ASN A 342 -30.36 17.42 -6.75
N LYS A 343 -29.52 16.40 -6.61
CA LYS A 343 -28.21 16.51 -5.93
C LYS A 343 -27.08 16.35 -6.95
N HIS A 344 -26.15 17.31 -6.96
CA HIS A 344 -24.89 17.18 -7.68
C HIS A 344 -24.11 16.01 -7.09
N CYS A 345 -23.73 15.05 -7.93
CA CYS A 345 -23.02 13.85 -7.52
C CYS A 345 -21.78 13.68 -8.39
N ASP A 346 -20.63 13.56 -7.74
CA ASP A 346 -19.42 13.06 -8.36
C ASP A 346 -19.58 11.54 -8.49
N ILE A 347 -20.26 11.11 -9.56
CA ILE A 347 -20.68 9.72 -9.75
C ILE A 347 -19.50 8.77 -9.91
N ASP A 348 -18.41 9.28 -10.47
CA ASP A 348 -17.13 8.61 -10.61
C ASP A 348 -16.56 8.23 -9.24
N LYS A 349 -16.46 9.20 -8.33
CA LYS A 349 -16.00 9.00 -6.95
C LYS A 349 -16.87 8.01 -6.21
N LEU A 350 -18.18 8.08 -6.42
CA LEU A 350 -19.13 7.21 -5.73
C LEU A 350 -19.11 5.77 -6.26
N ALA A 351 -18.98 5.60 -7.58
CA ALA A 351 -18.83 4.30 -8.21
C ALA A 351 -17.53 3.61 -7.76
N MET A 352 -16.42 4.36 -7.74
CA MET A 352 -15.14 3.86 -7.24
C MET A 352 -15.26 3.38 -5.79
N GLN A 353 -15.84 4.19 -4.90
CA GLN A 353 -16.07 3.80 -3.51
C GLN A 353 -16.96 2.57 -3.35
N SER A 354 -18.02 2.47 -4.15
CA SER A 354 -18.96 1.36 -4.11
C SER A 354 -18.33 0.03 -4.54
N VAL A 355 -17.44 0.04 -5.54
CA VAL A 355 -16.67 -1.16 -5.95
C VAL A 355 -15.71 -1.61 -4.86
N ARG A 356 -15.13 -0.65 -4.13
CA ARG A 356 -14.16 -0.94 -3.07
C ARG A 356 -14.78 -1.29 -1.73
N ALA A 357 -16.07 -1.06 -1.54
CA ALA A 357 -16.75 -1.48 -0.33
C ALA A 357 -16.61 -2.99 -0.17
N GLY A 358 -16.54 -3.49 1.07
CA GLY A 358 -16.54 -4.92 1.30
C GLY A 358 -17.82 -5.55 0.75
N ASN A 359 -18.93 -4.82 0.88
CA ASN A 359 -20.24 -5.26 0.47
C ASN A 359 -20.58 -4.88 -0.98
N SER A 360 -20.83 -5.91 -1.81
CA SER A 360 -21.17 -5.77 -3.22
C SER A 360 -22.55 -5.13 -3.47
N GLN A 361 -23.40 -5.02 -2.43
CA GLN A 361 -24.69 -4.36 -2.57
C GLN A 361 -24.58 -2.86 -2.84
N PHE A 362 -23.49 -2.19 -2.43
CA PHE A 362 -23.32 -0.76 -2.72
C PHE A 362 -23.29 -0.49 -4.22
N ILE A 363 -22.49 -1.24 -4.99
CA ILE A 363 -22.45 -1.05 -6.44
C ILE A 363 -23.75 -1.47 -7.12
N LYS A 364 -24.42 -2.52 -6.61
CA LYS A 364 -25.73 -2.94 -7.10
C LYS A 364 -26.79 -1.84 -6.93
N VAL A 365 -26.94 -1.32 -5.71
CA VAL A 365 -27.89 -0.25 -5.40
C VAL A 365 -27.58 1.02 -6.19
N LEU A 366 -26.30 1.33 -6.41
CA LEU A 366 -25.89 2.46 -7.23
C LEU A 366 -26.27 2.27 -8.71
N LEU A 367 -26.10 1.07 -9.27
CA LEU A 367 -26.51 0.74 -10.65
C LEU A 367 -28.04 0.72 -10.84
N GLU A 368 -28.80 0.39 -9.80
CA GLU A 368 -30.27 0.43 -9.79
C GLU A 368 -30.84 1.84 -9.57
N SER A 369 -29.99 2.79 -9.19
CA SER A 369 -30.37 4.20 -8.96
C SER A 369 -30.52 4.98 -10.28
N PRO A 370 -31.04 6.23 -10.25
CA PRO A 370 -31.08 7.11 -11.41
C PRO A 370 -29.72 7.36 -12.08
N TYR A 371 -28.62 7.14 -11.35
CA TYR A 371 -27.26 7.33 -11.85
C TYR A 371 -26.70 6.13 -12.63
N GLY A 372 -27.37 4.97 -12.60
CA GLY A 372 -26.87 3.72 -13.15
C GLY A 372 -26.55 3.75 -14.64
N GLN A 373 -27.35 4.46 -15.45
CA GLN A 373 -27.07 4.63 -16.88
C GLN A 373 -25.80 5.43 -17.16
N GLY A 374 -25.50 6.41 -16.29
CA GLY A 374 -24.26 7.16 -16.35
C GLY A 374 -23.05 6.25 -16.17
N ILE A 375 -23.10 5.36 -15.16
CA ILE A 375 -22.02 4.43 -14.81
C ILE A 375 -21.66 3.49 -15.97
N LYS A 376 -22.66 2.99 -16.71
CA LYS A 376 -22.42 2.04 -17.82
C LYS A 376 -21.60 2.64 -18.97
N LYS A 377 -21.73 3.95 -19.19
CA LYS A 377 -21.00 4.69 -20.24
C LYS A 377 -19.84 5.50 -19.68
N MET A 378 -19.61 5.43 -18.38
CA MET A 378 -18.65 6.27 -17.71
C MET A 378 -17.23 5.78 -17.99
N GLN A 379 -16.35 6.74 -18.24
CA GLN A 379 -14.92 6.56 -18.25
C GLN A 379 -14.35 7.28 -17.02
N LEU A 380 -13.62 6.53 -16.21
CA LEU A 380 -12.75 7.02 -15.15
C LEU A 380 -11.49 7.65 -15.78
N ALA A 381 -10.54 8.02 -14.93
CA ALA A 381 -9.22 8.43 -15.38
C ALA A 381 -8.58 7.38 -16.32
N GLN A 382 -7.81 7.86 -17.29
CA GLN A 382 -7.20 7.06 -18.38
C GLN A 382 -8.18 6.21 -19.19
N GLN A 383 -9.45 6.63 -19.32
CA GLN A 383 -10.51 5.87 -20.00
C GLN A 383 -10.86 4.52 -19.36
N LYS A 384 -10.44 4.26 -18.12
CA LYS A 384 -10.81 3.03 -17.40
C LYS A 384 -12.31 2.98 -17.12
N THR A 385 -12.90 1.79 -17.12
CA THR A 385 -14.29 1.59 -16.67
C THR A 385 -14.33 1.12 -15.22
N VAL A 386 -15.51 1.16 -14.61
CA VAL A 386 -15.72 0.60 -13.27
C VAL A 386 -15.39 -0.90 -13.21
N LEU A 387 -15.50 -1.61 -14.34
CA LEU A 387 -15.10 -3.01 -14.47
C LEU A 387 -13.57 -3.19 -14.44
N HIS A 388 -12.79 -2.26 -15.00
CA HIS A 388 -11.32 -2.26 -14.87
C HIS A 388 -10.91 -2.17 -13.40
N LEU A 389 -11.52 -1.26 -12.64
CA LEU A 389 -11.23 -1.12 -11.21
C LEU A 389 -11.60 -2.37 -10.42
N ALA A 390 -12.77 -2.96 -10.69
CA ALA A 390 -13.20 -4.19 -10.03
C ALA A 390 -12.25 -5.37 -10.36
N ALA A 391 -11.81 -5.46 -11.61
CA ALA A 391 -10.86 -6.46 -12.08
C ALA A 391 -9.48 -6.31 -11.45
N GLN A 392 -8.89 -5.11 -11.50
CA GLN A 392 -7.62 -4.80 -10.85
C GLN A 392 -7.65 -5.08 -9.34
N SER A 393 -8.78 -4.84 -8.70
CA SER A 393 -8.92 -5.06 -7.26
C SER A 393 -9.18 -6.54 -6.91
N GLY A 394 -9.52 -7.42 -7.86
CA GLY A 394 -9.94 -8.79 -7.51
C GLY A 394 -11.34 -8.87 -6.89
N ARG A 395 -12.23 -7.94 -7.26
CA ARG A 395 -13.62 -7.87 -6.75
C ARG A 395 -14.55 -8.75 -7.58
N VAL A 396 -14.55 -10.06 -7.32
CA VAL A 396 -15.34 -11.05 -8.08
C VAL A 396 -16.84 -10.73 -8.10
N ALA A 397 -17.48 -10.60 -6.92
CA ALA A 397 -18.91 -10.35 -6.83
C ALA A 397 -19.33 -9.01 -7.45
N GLN A 398 -18.53 -7.97 -7.29
CA GLN A 398 -18.79 -6.66 -7.92
C GLN A 398 -18.62 -6.75 -9.45
N SER A 399 -17.62 -7.50 -9.93
CA SER A 399 -17.41 -7.73 -11.37
C SER A 399 -18.59 -8.46 -11.99
N GLU A 400 -19.13 -9.47 -11.31
CA GLU A 400 -20.32 -10.21 -11.74
C GLU A 400 -21.54 -9.29 -11.84
N ILE A 401 -21.79 -8.47 -10.81
CA ILE A 401 -22.87 -7.47 -10.82
C ILE A 401 -22.71 -6.47 -11.96
N LEU A 402 -21.49 -5.99 -12.23
CA LEU A 402 -21.23 -5.05 -13.30
C LEU A 402 -21.52 -5.67 -14.68
N LEU A 403 -21.07 -6.90 -14.92
CA LEU A 403 -21.33 -7.65 -16.15
C LEU A 403 -22.82 -7.94 -16.33
N SER A 404 -23.50 -8.40 -15.28
CA SER A 404 -24.95 -8.67 -15.32
C SER A 404 -25.79 -7.41 -15.59
N ASN A 405 -25.23 -6.23 -15.31
CA ASN A 405 -25.83 -4.93 -15.59
C ASN A 405 -25.44 -4.37 -16.97
N GLY A 406 -24.77 -5.14 -17.82
CA GLY A 406 -24.49 -4.80 -19.21
C GLY A 406 -23.28 -3.89 -19.42
N LEU A 407 -22.33 -3.86 -18.48
CA LEU A 407 -21.03 -3.27 -18.77
C LEU A 407 -20.29 -4.12 -19.80
N MET A 408 -19.69 -3.47 -20.79
CA MET A 408 -18.94 -4.13 -21.84
C MET A 408 -17.64 -4.75 -21.28
N VAL A 409 -17.41 -6.03 -21.60
CA VAL A 409 -16.28 -6.82 -21.07
C VAL A 409 -14.93 -6.46 -21.72
N ASN A 410 -14.94 -5.96 -22.96
CA ASN A 410 -13.74 -5.72 -23.79
C ASN A 410 -13.42 -4.23 -24.02
N VAL A 411 -13.84 -3.34 -23.12
CA VAL A 411 -13.48 -1.91 -23.22
C VAL A 411 -11.96 -1.75 -23.02
N ARG A 412 -11.32 -0.92 -23.84
CA ARG A 412 -9.89 -0.60 -23.71
C ARG A 412 -9.68 0.73 -23.00
N ASP A 413 -8.72 0.78 -22.09
CA ASP A 413 -8.21 2.02 -21.50
C ASP A 413 -7.21 2.74 -22.43
N ASN A 414 -6.63 3.85 -22.00
CA ASN A 414 -5.63 4.61 -22.76
C ASN A 414 -4.35 3.83 -23.08
N LEU A 415 -4.02 2.79 -22.30
CA LEU A 415 -2.91 1.88 -22.59
C LEU A 415 -3.34 0.69 -23.46
N GLY A 416 -4.59 0.65 -23.91
CA GLY A 416 -5.13 -0.45 -24.69
C GLY A 416 -5.45 -1.70 -23.85
N ASN A 417 -5.31 -1.63 -22.52
CA ASN A 417 -5.63 -2.75 -21.62
C ASN A 417 -7.15 -2.91 -21.52
N THR A 418 -7.60 -4.17 -21.44
CA THR A 418 -8.98 -4.52 -21.12
C THR A 418 -9.11 -4.88 -19.63
N PRO A 419 -10.33 -5.02 -19.07
CA PRO A 419 -10.50 -5.51 -17.71
C PRO A 419 -9.79 -6.86 -17.46
N LEU A 420 -9.68 -7.72 -18.48
CA LEU A 420 -8.95 -8.99 -18.36
C LEU A 420 -7.44 -8.76 -18.19
N HIS A 421 -6.85 -7.76 -18.87
CA HIS A 421 -5.45 -7.38 -18.67
C HIS A 421 -5.22 -6.91 -17.22
N ASP A 422 -6.11 -6.07 -16.69
CA ASP A 422 -6.03 -5.58 -15.31
C ASP A 422 -6.16 -6.71 -14.28
N ALA A 423 -7.10 -7.65 -14.46
CA ALA A 423 -7.23 -8.82 -13.59
C ALA A 423 -5.95 -9.67 -13.58
N LEU A 424 -5.38 -9.94 -14.76
CA LEU A 424 -4.19 -10.78 -14.89
C LEU A 424 -2.93 -10.10 -14.35
N ASN A 425 -2.78 -8.79 -14.55
CA ASN A 425 -1.67 -8.01 -13.98
C ASN A 425 -1.66 -8.07 -12.46
N SER A 426 -2.83 -8.01 -11.83
CA SER A 426 -3.00 -8.07 -10.38
C SER A 426 -3.15 -9.51 -9.84
N HIS A 427 -2.91 -10.52 -10.68
CA HIS A 427 -3.08 -11.95 -10.35
C HIS A 427 -4.47 -12.33 -9.80
N SER A 428 -5.51 -11.57 -10.16
CA SER A 428 -6.89 -11.81 -9.76
C SER A 428 -7.55 -12.89 -10.62
N LEU A 429 -7.08 -14.14 -10.48
CA LEU A 429 -7.44 -15.25 -11.35
C LEU A 429 -8.94 -15.58 -11.35
N ASP A 430 -9.62 -15.44 -10.21
CA ASP A 430 -11.07 -15.65 -10.13
C ASP A 430 -11.84 -14.64 -10.98
N VAL A 431 -11.40 -13.37 -11.01
CA VAL A 431 -12.00 -12.35 -11.88
C VAL A 431 -11.64 -12.62 -13.34
N ALA A 432 -10.43 -13.07 -13.63
CA ALA A 432 -10.03 -13.45 -14.98
C ALA A 432 -10.90 -14.59 -15.53
N GLU A 433 -11.17 -15.62 -14.73
CA GLU A 433 -12.07 -16.71 -15.08
C GLU A 433 -13.49 -16.20 -15.38
N LEU A 434 -14.02 -15.34 -14.51
CA LEU A 434 -15.33 -14.73 -14.67
C LEU A 434 -15.42 -13.92 -15.98
N LEU A 435 -14.41 -13.10 -16.26
CA LEU A 435 -14.36 -12.27 -17.48
C LEU A 435 -14.31 -13.15 -18.74
N LEU A 436 -13.46 -14.18 -18.77
CA LEU A 436 -13.37 -15.13 -19.88
C LEU A 436 -14.70 -15.86 -20.11
N SER A 437 -15.36 -16.29 -19.04
CA SER A 437 -16.67 -16.95 -19.11
C SER A 437 -17.78 -16.01 -19.62
N ASN A 438 -17.57 -14.71 -19.55
CA ASN A 438 -18.47 -13.66 -20.06
C ASN A 438 -18.01 -13.08 -21.42
N GLY A 439 -17.16 -13.81 -22.16
CA GLY A 439 -16.76 -13.43 -23.52
C GLY A 439 -15.66 -12.38 -23.61
N ALA A 440 -14.81 -12.27 -22.58
CA ALA A 440 -13.59 -11.48 -22.68
C ALA A 440 -12.69 -12.04 -23.80
N ASP A 441 -12.28 -11.18 -24.73
CA ASP A 441 -11.37 -11.54 -25.81
C ASP A 441 -9.92 -11.40 -25.32
N TRP A 442 -9.31 -12.55 -25.00
CA TRP A 442 -7.94 -12.61 -24.51
C TRP A 442 -6.89 -12.29 -25.58
N ARG A 443 -7.26 -12.30 -26.87
CA ARG A 443 -6.36 -12.06 -28.00
C ARG A 443 -6.11 -10.56 -28.26
N MET A 444 -6.91 -9.69 -27.66
CA MET A 444 -6.72 -8.25 -27.77
C MET A 444 -5.36 -7.88 -27.18
N GLU A 445 -4.53 -7.19 -27.98
CA GLU A 445 -3.25 -6.67 -27.54
C GLU A 445 -3.42 -5.29 -26.91
N ASN A 446 -2.64 -4.99 -25.87
CA ASN A 446 -2.50 -3.63 -25.36
C ASN A 446 -1.50 -2.82 -26.22
N ASN A 447 -1.27 -1.55 -25.88
CA ASN A 447 -0.36 -0.67 -26.63
C ASN A 447 1.12 -1.11 -26.60
N GLN A 448 1.46 -2.06 -25.73
CA GLN A 448 2.80 -2.66 -25.65
C GLN A 448 2.92 -3.93 -26.51
N GLY A 449 1.84 -4.35 -27.19
CA GLY A 449 1.81 -5.55 -28.01
C GLY A 449 1.63 -6.84 -27.21
N TYR A 450 1.21 -6.75 -25.94
CA TYR A 450 0.92 -7.94 -25.12
C TYR A 450 -0.57 -8.24 -25.15
N ASN A 451 -0.93 -9.47 -25.50
CA ASN A 451 -2.26 -10.00 -25.26
C ASN A 451 -2.37 -10.55 -23.82
N CYS A 452 -3.58 -10.97 -23.41
CA CYS A 452 -3.81 -11.45 -22.04
C CYS A 452 -3.01 -12.71 -21.70
N ARG A 453 -2.74 -13.58 -22.67
CA ARG A 453 -1.91 -14.76 -22.46
C ARG A 453 -0.46 -14.37 -22.18
N ASP A 454 0.08 -13.41 -22.94
CA ASP A 454 1.45 -12.93 -22.72
C ASP A 454 1.62 -12.34 -21.31
N ILE A 455 0.59 -11.65 -20.79
CA ILE A 455 0.60 -11.15 -19.40
C ILE A 455 0.70 -12.29 -18.39
N LEU A 456 -0.07 -13.35 -18.60
CA LEU A 456 -0.11 -14.49 -17.68
C LEU A 456 1.17 -15.34 -17.75
N ASP A 457 1.68 -15.60 -18.96
CA ASP A 457 2.91 -16.36 -19.20
C ASP A 457 4.13 -15.65 -18.57
N ASN A 458 4.17 -14.32 -18.66
CA ASN A 458 5.25 -13.48 -18.14
C ASN A 458 4.96 -12.89 -16.75
N HIS A 459 3.95 -13.40 -16.05
CA HIS A 459 3.60 -12.90 -14.72
C HIS A 459 4.74 -13.17 -13.72
N MET A 460 5.01 -12.20 -12.84
CA MET A 460 6.14 -12.29 -11.90
C MET A 460 5.99 -13.43 -10.87
N ILE A 461 4.76 -13.71 -10.42
CA ILE A 461 4.46 -14.80 -9.47
C ILE A 461 4.66 -16.18 -10.11
N LYS A 462 5.71 -16.88 -9.69
CA LYS A 462 6.08 -18.22 -10.14
C LYS A 462 5.15 -19.29 -9.57
N ALA A 463 4.99 -20.40 -10.30
CA ALA A 463 4.09 -21.50 -9.91
C ALA A 463 4.45 -22.11 -8.55
N GLU A 464 5.73 -22.18 -8.21
CA GLU A 464 6.22 -22.66 -6.91
C GLU A 464 5.71 -21.84 -5.72
N ALA A 465 5.48 -20.54 -5.89
CA ALA A 465 4.98 -19.65 -4.84
C ALA A 465 3.45 -19.71 -4.66
N LEU A 466 2.73 -20.38 -5.57
CA LEU A 466 1.27 -20.46 -5.54
C LEU A 466 0.75 -21.57 -4.62
N THR A 467 -0.43 -21.36 -4.04
CA THR A 467 -1.21 -22.46 -3.46
C THR A 467 -1.64 -23.46 -4.52
N ASN A 468 -2.00 -24.67 -4.10
CA ASN A 468 -2.50 -25.69 -5.05
C ASN A 468 -3.78 -25.24 -5.75
N GLU A 469 -4.70 -24.60 -5.04
CA GLU A 469 -5.94 -24.05 -5.59
C GLU A 469 -5.62 -22.99 -6.65
N SER A 470 -4.64 -22.13 -6.39
CA SER A 470 -4.24 -21.06 -7.30
C SER A 470 -3.54 -21.58 -8.54
N ARG A 471 -2.76 -22.68 -8.43
CA ARG A 471 -2.21 -23.40 -9.59
C ARG A 471 -3.33 -23.96 -10.45
N VAL A 472 -4.28 -24.66 -9.84
CA VAL A 472 -5.44 -25.23 -10.55
C VAL A 472 -6.25 -24.13 -11.23
N MET A 473 -6.45 -22.99 -10.56
CA MET A 473 -7.14 -21.83 -11.13
C MET A 473 -6.37 -21.23 -12.31
N ARG A 474 -5.05 -21.10 -12.20
CA ARG A 474 -4.20 -20.61 -13.30
C ARG A 474 -4.30 -21.53 -14.52
N GLU A 475 -4.26 -22.85 -14.33
CA GLU A 475 -4.46 -23.83 -15.39
C GLU A 475 -5.86 -23.76 -16.01
N LYS A 476 -6.89 -23.50 -15.20
CA LYS A 476 -8.25 -23.29 -15.69
C LYS A 476 -8.36 -22.06 -16.59
N VAL A 477 -7.73 -20.94 -16.18
CA VAL A 477 -7.65 -19.72 -16.99
C VAL A 477 -6.93 -20.00 -18.32
N TYR A 478 -5.80 -20.74 -18.32
CA TYR A 478 -5.14 -21.15 -19.56
C TYR A 478 -6.04 -21.98 -20.46
N LYS A 479 -6.79 -22.94 -19.90
CA LYS A 479 -7.74 -23.75 -20.67
C LYS A 479 -8.82 -22.89 -21.31
N LEU A 480 -9.39 -21.92 -20.58
CA LEU A 480 -10.39 -21.01 -21.12
C LEU A 480 -9.84 -20.17 -22.29
N MET A 481 -8.58 -19.73 -22.22
CA MET A 481 -7.91 -19.05 -23.34
C MET A 481 -7.65 -19.99 -24.54
N ASN A 482 -7.53 -21.30 -24.33
CA ASN A 482 -7.35 -22.27 -25.43
C ASN A 482 -8.67 -22.75 -26.05
N LEU A 483 -9.79 -22.64 -25.32
CA LEU A 483 -11.10 -23.14 -25.73
C LEU A 483 -11.99 -22.09 -26.42
N SER A 484 -11.62 -20.81 -26.36
CA SER A 484 -12.43 -19.66 -26.80
C SER A 484 -12.10 -19.17 -28.21
#